data_AF-A0A6I3HSQ6-F1
#
_entry.id   AF-A0A6I3HSQ6-F1
#
_cell.length_a   1.000
_cell.length_b   1.000
_cell.length_c   1.000
_cell.angle_alpha   90.00
_cell.angle_beta   90.00
_cell.angle_gamma   90.00
#
_symmetry.space_group_name_H-M   'P 1'
#
loop_
_entity.id
_entity.type
_entity.pdbx_description
1 polymer ?
#
loop_
_entity_poly.entity_id
_entity_poly.type
_entity_poly.pdbx_seq_one_letter_code
_entity_poly.pdbx_strand_id
1 'polypeptide(L)'
;MTEDDLSTRQVQPLAEADLNDPVVASLGRAIDPPSRPVQALQAVGRGIQSLGRWGPESWVSLAIVAGCVLFTFAQLSPSDILSSSTPAGGDMGAHVWGPAYMRDHLLPSFRVTGWTQDWYAGFPAYHFYMVLPSLAIALLSFILPYGLAFKLVAVSGLLTLPIACWAFGRLTRLPFPVSPLLAVGATAFLFDRSFSIYGGNIPSTLAGEFAFSISLSFAIVFLGVVGRGLETGRQRVIAPILLALTGLCHLIPFLFAIGGAIVWLAISLARKPGFFKRVWWLACTGVVGVALMGWWLFPFYLRSGYMNDMGWEKRTNYSDLLFQRSTLDPQLVNSPPIQWVLVLALLGLVMSIAWKRRGGVFLAVLAGSVAIAFIVLPQGKLWNARLLPFWYLSLYLLAAIGVAELGRTIASLLSRDPDTPRRSVTIATAVVAAL
;
A
#
# COMPACT_ATOMS: atom_id res chain seq x y z
N MET A 1 -34.14 -40.39 5.76
CA MET A 1 -34.59 -41.00 7.02
C MET A 1 -35.83 -40.26 7.47
N THR A 2 -36.94 -40.98 7.57
CA THR A 2 -38.16 -40.51 8.24
C THR A 2 -37.94 -40.50 9.75
N GLU A 3 -38.68 -39.67 10.49
CA GLU A 3 -38.54 -39.51 11.96
C GLU A 3 -38.63 -40.84 12.74
N ASP A 4 -39.33 -41.84 12.19
CA ASP A 4 -39.46 -43.17 12.82
C ASP A 4 -38.16 -43.99 12.86
N ASP A 5 -37.18 -43.73 11.99
CA ASP A 5 -35.90 -44.48 11.99
C ASP A 5 -34.98 -44.09 13.17
N LEU A 6 -35.19 -42.92 13.80
CA LEU A 6 -34.33 -42.41 14.86
C LEU A 6 -34.74 -42.89 16.26
N SER A 7 -35.97 -43.37 16.44
CA SER A 7 -36.52 -43.71 17.77
C SER A 7 -36.22 -45.15 18.22
N THR A 8 -35.69 -46.00 17.33
CA THR A 8 -35.47 -47.44 17.60
C THR A 8 -34.01 -47.86 17.71
N ARG A 9 -33.04 -46.96 17.48
CA ARG A 9 -31.61 -47.27 17.60
C ARG A 9 -31.18 -47.27 19.08
N GLN A 10 -30.72 -48.41 19.58
CA GLN A 10 -30.09 -48.50 20.91
C GLN A 10 -28.86 -47.59 20.98
N VAL A 11 -28.76 -46.76 22.02
CA VAL A 11 -27.61 -45.89 22.27
C VAL A 11 -26.45 -46.76 22.75
N GLN A 12 -25.45 -46.95 21.90
CA GLN A 12 -24.20 -47.64 22.24
C GLN A 12 -23.12 -46.66 22.71
N PRO A 13 -22.20 -47.08 23.60
CA PRO A 13 -21.01 -46.31 23.96
C PRO A 13 -20.12 -46.05 22.73
N LEU A 14 -19.52 -44.86 22.66
CA LEU A 14 -18.69 -44.40 21.53
C LEU A 14 -17.51 -45.32 21.18
N ALA A 15 -17.09 -46.19 22.10
CA ALA A 15 -16.02 -47.17 21.90
C ALA A 15 -16.41 -48.35 21.00
N GLU A 16 -17.70 -48.60 20.80
CA GLU A 16 -18.24 -49.71 20.01
C GLU A 16 -18.82 -49.25 18.65
N ALA A 17 -18.71 -47.96 18.33
CA ALA A 17 -19.25 -47.40 17.09
C ALA A 17 -18.43 -47.84 15.87
N ASP A 18 -19.10 -48.41 14.86
CA ASP A 18 -18.50 -48.73 13.56
C ASP A 18 -18.10 -47.43 12.83
N LEU A 19 -16.80 -47.18 12.74
CA LEU A 19 -16.21 -45.99 12.11
C LEU A 19 -16.43 -45.95 10.58
N ASN A 20 -16.90 -47.04 9.97
CA ASN A 20 -17.28 -47.08 8.57
C ASN A 20 -18.77 -46.75 8.33
N ASP A 21 -19.57 -46.51 9.38
CA ASP A 21 -20.95 -46.02 9.23
C ASP A 21 -20.91 -44.61 8.60
N PRO A 22 -21.56 -44.39 7.44
CA PRO A 22 -21.53 -43.11 6.73
C PRO A 22 -22.08 -41.93 7.56
N VAL A 23 -22.93 -42.18 8.56
CA VAL A 23 -23.45 -41.15 9.47
C VAL A 23 -22.38 -40.75 10.48
N VAL A 24 -21.66 -41.71 11.06
CA VAL A 24 -20.54 -41.46 11.99
C VAL A 24 -19.37 -40.78 11.26
N ALA A 25 -19.08 -41.22 10.03
CA ALA A 25 -18.07 -40.58 9.16
C ALA A 25 -18.45 -39.14 8.76
N SER A 26 -19.75 -38.83 8.65
CA SER A 26 -20.23 -37.46 8.37
C SER A 26 -20.12 -36.54 9.59
N LEU A 27 -20.34 -37.06 10.80
CA LEU A 27 -20.19 -36.34 12.06
C LEU A 27 -18.72 -36.12 12.43
N GLY A 28 -17.83 -37.08 12.13
CA GLY A 28 -16.38 -36.95 12.35
C GLY A 28 -15.74 -35.80 11.57
N ARG A 29 -16.28 -35.44 10.39
CA ARG A 29 -15.81 -34.27 9.62
C ARG A 29 -16.26 -32.93 10.20
N ALA A 30 -17.31 -32.92 11.03
CA ALA A 30 -17.83 -31.71 11.67
C ALA A 30 -17.11 -31.38 13.00
N ILE A 31 -16.38 -32.35 13.58
CA ILE A 31 -15.72 -32.25 14.90
C ILE A 31 -14.19 -32.24 14.78
N ASP A 32 -13.63 -32.16 13.56
CA ASP A 32 -12.21 -31.82 13.43
C ASP A 32 -11.99 -30.39 13.97
N PRO A 33 -11.19 -30.21 15.05
CA PRO A 33 -10.83 -28.86 15.49
C PRO A 33 -10.16 -28.15 14.31
N PRO A 34 -10.37 -26.83 14.14
CA PRO A 34 -9.83 -26.13 12.99
C PRO A 34 -8.32 -26.34 12.97
N SER A 35 -7.80 -27.09 12.00
CA SER A 35 -6.37 -27.35 11.79
C SER A 35 -5.60 -26.09 11.36
N ARG A 36 -6.27 -24.94 11.34
CA ARG A 36 -5.77 -23.63 10.91
C ARG A 36 -4.67 -23.04 11.80
N PRO A 37 -4.69 -23.14 13.15
CA PRO A 37 -3.61 -22.63 13.99
C PRO A 37 -2.33 -23.44 13.81
N VAL A 38 -2.44 -24.77 13.72
CA VAL A 38 -1.30 -25.67 13.53
C VAL A 38 -0.71 -25.50 12.12
N GLN A 39 -1.53 -25.35 11.09
CA GLN A 39 -1.06 -25.04 9.74
C GLN A 39 -0.41 -23.66 9.63
N ALA A 40 -0.92 -22.65 10.36
CA ALA A 40 -0.31 -21.33 10.45
C ALA A 40 1.04 -21.37 11.16
N LEU A 41 1.15 -22.07 12.29
CA LEU A 41 2.41 -22.30 13.00
C LEU A 41 3.41 -23.09 12.15
N GLN A 42 2.96 -24.09 11.39
CA GLN A 42 3.81 -24.82 10.43
C GLN A 42 4.21 -23.97 9.22
N ALA A 43 3.40 -22.99 8.80
CA ALA A 43 3.74 -22.04 7.74
C ALA A 43 4.79 -21.03 8.24
N VAL A 44 4.67 -20.55 9.48
CA VAL A 44 5.69 -19.74 10.15
C VAL A 44 6.98 -20.54 10.33
N GLY A 45 6.89 -21.79 10.80
CA GLY A 45 8.03 -22.70 10.94
C GLY A 45 8.73 -23.01 9.62
N ARG A 46 7.98 -23.22 8.52
CA ARG A 46 8.54 -23.35 7.16
C ARG A 46 9.16 -22.06 6.65
N GLY A 47 8.61 -20.89 7.02
CA GLY A 47 9.20 -19.59 6.74
C GLY A 47 10.56 -19.41 7.42
N ILE A 48 10.67 -19.78 8.69
CA ILE A 48 11.92 -19.71 9.46
C ILE A 48 12.94 -20.73 8.94
N GLN A 49 12.53 -21.97 8.65
CA GLN A 49 13.41 -22.97 8.03
C GLN A 49 13.88 -22.57 6.62
N SER A 50 13.12 -21.72 5.91
CA SER A 50 13.52 -21.21 4.61
C SER A 50 14.68 -20.21 4.67
N LEU A 51 14.91 -19.54 5.81
CA LEU A 51 15.99 -18.56 6.00
C LEU A 51 17.38 -19.20 5.80
N GLY A 52 17.55 -20.47 6.21
CA GLY A 52 18.76 -21.25 5.97
C GLY A 52 19.02 -21.61 4.49
N ARG A 53 18.08 -21.30 3.58
CA ARG A 53 18.16 -21.54 2.13
C ARG A 53 18.26 -20.26 1.31
N TRP A 54 18.44 -19.10 1.96
CA TRP A 54 18.50 -17.82 1.27
C TRP A 54 19.84 -17.65 0.56
N GLY A 55 19.78 -17.40 -0.75
CA GLY A 55 20.94 -17.00 -1.51
C GLY A 55 21.40 -15.57 -1.16
N PRO A 56 22.64 -15.18 -1.51
CA PRO A 56 23.19 -13.83 -1.31
C PRO A 56 22.26 -12.68 -1.72
N GLU A 57 21.55 -12.80 -2.84
CA GLU A 57 20.61 -11.77 -3.32
C GLU A 57 19.44 -11.53 -2.36
N SER A 58 18.95 -12.57 -1.70
CA SER A 58 17.88 -12.46 -0.71
C SER A 58 18.37 -11.73 0.54
N TRP A 59 19.58 -12.04 1.01
CA TRP A 59 20.20 -11.35 2.13
C TRP A 59 20.49 -9.88 1.82
N VAL A 60 21.06 -9.59 0.65
CA VAL A 60 21.28 -8.21 0.18
C VAL A 60 19.95 -7.48 0.06
N SER A 61 18.92 -8.12 -0.49
CA SER A 61 17.58 -7.51 -0.58
C SER A 61 16.99 -7.21 0.79
N LEU A 62 17.14 -8.11 1.77
CA LEU A 62 16.68 -7.87 3.13
C LEU A 62 17.44 -6.71 3.78
N ALA A 63 18.78 -6.70 3.65
CA ALA A 63 19.62 -5.65 4.20
C ALA A 63 19.27 -4.27 3.64
N ILE A 64 19.03 -4.16 2.32
CA ILE A 64 18.64 -2.89 1.69
C ILE A 64 17.26 -2.43 2.18
N VAL A 65 16.26 -3.33 2.19
CA VAL A 65 14.91 -2.97 2.63
C VAL A 65 14.88 -2.61 4.11
N ALA A 66 15.51 -3.41 4.97
CA ALA A 66 15.64 -3.12 6.39
C ALA A 66 16.42 -1.81 6.62
N GLY A 67 17.49 -1.58 5.87
CA GLY A 67 18.27 -0.35 5.89
C GLY A 67 17.42 0.88 5.54
N CYS A 68 16.59 0.82 4.50
CA CYS A 68 15.66 1.88 4.13
C CYS A 68 14.66 2.21 5.26
N VAL A 69 14.09 1.18 5.89
CA VAL A 69 13.12 1.34 6.99
C VAL A 69 13.80 1.91 8.23
N LEU A 70 14.94 1.36 8.62
CA LEU A 70 15.71 1.82 9.79
C LEU A 70 16.24 3.24 9.59
N PHE A 71 16.75 3.56 8.40
CA PHE A 71 17.18 4.90 8.05
C PHE A 71 16.02 5.89 8.16
N THR A 72 14.87 5.58 7.54
CA THR A 72 13.67 6.43 7.63
C THR A 72 13.26 6.64 9.08
N PHE A 73 13.19 5.57 9.89
CA PHE A 73 12.85 5.67 11.31
C PHE A 73 13.84 6.53 12.10
N ALA A 74 15.14 6.36 11.88
CA ALA A 74 16.19 7.12 12.54
C ALA A 74 16.10 8.62 12.26
N GLN A 75 15.63 9.02 11.07
CA GLN A 75 15.45 10.42 10.69
C GLN A 75 14.16 11.06 11.21
N LEU A 76 13.25 10.29 11.78
CA LEU A 76 11.97 10.78 12.32
C LEU A 76 12.03 11.05 13.84
N SER A 77 13.23 11.29 14.39
CA SER A 77 13.46 11.49 15.83
C SER A 77 12.85 10.38 16.70
N PRO A 78 13.44 9.18 16.75
CA PRO A 78 12.90 8.04 17.52
C PRO A 78 12.54 8.35 18.97
N SER A 79 13.28 9.22 19.66
CA SER A 79 12.96 9.66 21.02
C SER A 79 11.60 10.35 21.11
N ASP A 80 11.27 11.17 20.10
CA ASP A 80 10.01 11.89 20.05
C ASP A 80 8.88 10.95 19.65
N ILE A 81 9.11 9.97 18.77
CA ILE A 81 8.11 8.95 18.44
C ILE A 81 7.77 8.10 19.67
N LEU A 82 8.80 7.69 20.43
CA LEU A 82 8.66 6.74 21.54
C LEU A 82 8.19 7.39 22.85
N SER A 83 8.15 8.73 22.93
CA SER A 83 7.63 9.43 24.10
C SER A 83 6.10 9.37 24.18
N SER A 84 5.53 9.63 25.36
CA SER A 84 4.08 9.67 25.57
C SER A 84 3.41 10.98 25.13
N SER A 85 4.19 11.97 24.67
CA SER A 85 3.65 13.26 24.22
C SER A 85 2.72 13.10 23.03
N THR A 86 1.71 13.96 22.93
CA THR A 86 0.89 14.07 21.73
C THR A 86 1.70 14.71 20.60
N PRO A 87 1.46 14.33 19.34
CA PRO A 87 2.10 15.00 18.21
C PRO A 87 1.55 16.43 18.06
N ALA A 88 2.35 17.28 17.40
CA ALA A 88 2.01 18.66 17.07
C ALA A 88 2.53 19.01 15.66
N GLY A 89 2.15 20.18 15.15
CA GLY A 89 2.57 20.69 13.83
C GLY A 89 1.52 20.43 12.74
N GLY A 90 1.28 21.43 11.89
CA GLY A 90 0.22 21.38 10.87
C GLY A 90 -1.13 20.96 11.44
N ASP A 91 -1.85 20.12 10.69
CA ASP A 91 -3.14 19.54 11.12
C ASP A 91 -2.97 18.35 12.08
N MET A 92 -1.73 17.89 12.32
CA MET A 92 -1.46 16.75 13.19
C MET A 92 -2.04 16.96 14.60
N GLY A 93 -1.93 18.18 15.13
CA GLY A 93 -2.51 18.54 16.43
C GLY A 93 -4.04 18.44 16.46
N ALA A 94 -4.71 18.77 15.36
CA ALA A 94 -6.17 18.65 15.24
C ALA A 94 -6.61 17.18 15.20
N HIS A 95 -5.78 16.29 14.63
CA HIS A 95 -6.09 14.86 14.59
C HIS A 95 -6.04 14.18 15.95
N VAL A 96 -5.41 14.77 16.98
CA VAL A 96 -5.29 14.20 18.33
C VAL A 96 -6.67 13.99 18.97
N TRP A 97 -7.66 14.83 18.70
CA TRP A 97 -8.98 14.70 19.30
C TRP A 97 -9.74 13.45 18.82
N GLY A 98 -9.72 13.20 17.52
CA GLY A 98 -10.62 12.22 16.89
C GLY A 98 -10.48 10.80 17.47
N PRO A 99 -9.29 10.17 17.46
CA PRO A 99 -9.15 8.80 17.96
C PRO A 99 -9.46 8.67 19.45
N ALA A 100 -9.17 9.70 20.26
CA ALA A 100 -9.55 9.74 21.67
C ALA A 100 -11.08 9.76 21.82
N TYR A 101 -11.76 10.65 21.08
CA TYR A 101 -13.23 10.69 21.07
C TYR A 101 -13.85 9.36 20.60
N MET A 102 -13.26 8.75 19.56
CA MET A 102 -13.68 7.44 19.07
C MET A 102 -13.56 6.37 20.16
N ARG A 103 -12.41 6.33 20.86
CA ARG A 103 -12.16 5.40 21.96
C ARG A 103 -13.15 5.56 23.11
N ASP A 104 -13.40 6.79 23.53
CA ASP A 104 -14.11 7.08 24.77
C ASP A 104 -15.64 7.13 24.59
N HIS A 105 -16.12 7.46 23.39
CA HIS A 105 -17.56 7.69 23.16
C HIS A 105 -18.17 6.80 22.06
N LEU A 106 -17.44 6.50 20.98
CA LEU A 106 -18.00 5.78 19.84
C LEU A 106 -17.88 4.26 20.00
N LEU A 107 -16.68 3.76 20.30
CA LEU A 107 -16.41 2.32 20.44
C LEU A 107 -17.25 1.65 21.54
N PRO A 108 -17.47 2.26 22.73
CA PRO A 108 -18.34 1.67 23.75
C PRO A 108 -19.78 1.50 23.29
N SER A 109 -20.21 2.29 22.30
CA SER A 109 -21.53 2.20 21.67
C SER A 109 -21.53 1.33 20.40
N PHE A 110 -20.45 0.60 20.13
CA PHE A 110 -20.23 -0.18 18.90
C PHE A 110 -20.37 0.67 17.61
N ARG A 111 -19.90 1.92 17.66
CA ARG A 111 -19.92 2.87 16.54
C ARG A 111 -18.51 3.33 16.19
N VAL A 112 -18.36 3.79 14.94
CA VAL A 112 -17.14 4.44 14.43
C VAL A 112 -17.42 5.82 13.83
N THR A 113 -18.68 6.26 13.86
CA THR A 113 -19.15 7.60 13.49
C THR A 113 -20.23 8.05 14.47
N GLY A 114 -20.42 9.35 14.64
CA GLY A 114 -21.43 9.88 15.57
C GLY A 114 -21.53 11.40 15.56
N TRP A 115 -22.20 11.95 16.56
CA TRP A 115 -22.34 13.39 16.79
C TRP A 115 -21.66 13.76 18.10
N THR A 116 -20.77 14.76 18.07
CA THR A 116 -20.14 15.31 19.28
C THR A 116 -20.71 16.68 19.62
N GLN A 117 -20.69 17.04 20.91
CA GLN A 117 -21.02 18.38 21.41
C GLN A 117 -19.77 19.20 21.76
N ASP A 118 -18.57 18.70 21.46
CA ASP A 118 -17.30 19.31 21.87
C ASP A 118 -17.02 20.67 21.19
N TRP A 119 -17.82 21.07 20.19
CA TRP A 119 -17.63 22.31 19.43
C TRP A 119 -18.96 22.95 19.03
N TYR A 120 -19.17 24.23 19.34
CA TYR A 120 -20.40 24.99 19.07
C TYR A 120 -21.68 24.19 19.41
N ALA A 121 -22.60 24.01 18.46
CA ALA A 121 -23.83 23.21 18.58
C ALA A 121 -23.62 21.72 18.27
N GLY A 122 -22.37 21.30 18.16
CA GLY A 122 -21.91 19.98 17.78
C GLY A 122 -21.58 19.82 16.30
N PHE A 123 -20.94 18.70 15.96
CA PHE A 123 -20.57 18.35 14.59
C PHE A 123 -20.53 16.82 14.36
N PRO A 124 -20.62 16.37 13.10
CA PRO A 124 -20.63 14.94 12.78
C PRO A 124 -19.21 14.33 12.85
N ALA A 125 -18.88 13.69 13.97
CA ALA A 125 -17.61 13.00 14.20
C ALA A 125 -17.44 11.81 13.25
N TYR A 126 -16.31 11.79 12.50
CA TYR A 126 -15.92 10.72 11.57
C TYR A 126 -16.83 10.45 10.37
N HIS A 127 -17.82 11.30 10.09
CA HIS A 127 -18.62 11.15 8.86
C HIS A 127 -17.82 11.46 7.58
N PHE A 128 -16.82 12.33 7.67
CA PHE A 128 -16.02 12.82 6.54
C PHE A 128 -14.51 12.55 6.69
N TYR A 129 -14.12 11.80 7.72
CA TYR A 129 -12.72 11.43 7.99
C TYR A 129 -12.49 9.95 7.73
N MET A 130 -11.21 9.61 7.52
CA MET A 130 -10.78 8.24 7.27
C MET A 130 -10.83 7.42 8.56
N VAL A 131 -11.44 6.24 8.51
CA VAL A 131 -11.77 5.49 9.73
C VAL A 131 -10.61 4.64 10.21
N LEU A 132 -9.95 3.92 9.32
CA LEU A 132 -9.05 2.84 9.72
C LEU A 132 -7.80 3.33 10.49
N PRO A 133 -7.09 4.40 10.08
CA PRO A 133 -5.95 4.91 10.84
C PRO A 133 -6.37 5.40 12.23
N SER A 134 -7.47 6.13 12.34
CA SER A 134 -7.97 6.59 13.65
C SER A 134 -8.45 5.45 14.54
N LEU A 135 -9.12 4.45 13.97
CA LEU A 135 -9.52 3.24 14.68
C LEU A 135 -8.30 2.49 15.21
N ALA A 136 -7.23 2.38 14.41
CA ALA A 136 -5.99 1.75 14.84
C ALA A 136 -5.34 2.50 16.01
N ILE A 137 -5.34 3.84 15.98
CA ILE A 137 -4.85 4.67 17.11
C ILE A 137 -5.68 4.43 18.36
N ALA A 138 -7.01 4.50 18.25
CA ALA A 138 -7.93 4.28 19.35
C ALA A 138 -7.72 2.91 20.00
N LEU A 139 -7.68 1.84 19.19
CA LEU A 139 -7.48 0.47 19.66
C LEU A 139 -6.11 0.26 20.31
N LEU A 140 -5.04 0.78 19.69
CA LEU A 140 -3.69 0.64 20.22
C LEU A 140 -3.51 1.39 21.55
N SER A 141 -4.25 2.48 21.74
CA SER A 141 -4.20 3.28 22.97
C SER A 141 -4.83 2.62 24.19
N PHE A 142 -5.49 1.45 24.05
CA PHE A 142 -5.91 0.63 25.20
C PHE A 142 -4.72 -0.06 25.87
N ILE A 143 -3.60 -0.26 25.15
CA ILE A 143 -2.43 -0.98 25.65
C ILE A 143 -1.14 -0.13 25.65
N LEU A 144 -1.13 1.01 24.96
CA LEU A 144 -0.01 1.96 24.93
C LEU A 144 -0.48 3.37 25.36
N PRO A 145 0.42 4.23 25.89
CA PRO A 145 0.12 5.65 26.07
C PRO A 145 -0.41 6.27 24.77
N TYR A 146 -1.44 7.12 24.86
CA TYR A 146 -2.16 7.63 23.71
C TYR A 146 -1.25 8.32 22.68
N GLY A 147 -0.36 9.22 23.12
CA GLY A 147 0.58 9.90 22.23
C GLY A 147 1.53 8.94 21.51
N LEU A 148 2.01 7.89 22.20
CA LEU A 148 2.83 6.85 21.59
C LEU A 148 2.05 6.06 20.53
N ALA A 149 0.85 5.58 20.87
CA ALA A 149 -0.02 4.86 19.95
C ALA A 149 -0.29 5.68 18.68
N PHE A 150 -0.59 6.97 18.86
CA PHE A 150 -0.81 7.91 17.78
C PHE A 150 0.41 7.98 16.85
N LYS A 151 1.58 8.30 17.40
CA LYS A 151 2.81 8.51 16.61
C LYS A 151 3.25 7.24 15.88
N LEU A 152 3.12 6.06 16.50
CA LEU A 152 3.41 4.78 15.86
C LEU A 152 2.52 4.52 14.63
N VAL A 153 1.22 4.78 14.74
CA VAL A 153 0.31 4.64 13.59
C VAL A 153 0.62 5.71 12.54
N ALA A 154 0.83 6.96 12.94
CA ALA A 154 1.09 8.06 12.02
C ALA A 154 2.33 7.81 11.13
N VAL A 155 3.42 7.29 11.70
CA VAL A 155 4.64 7.00 10.91
C VAL A 155 4.57 5.67 10.16
N SER A 156 3.59 4.80 10.43
CA SER A 156 3.55 3.44 9.85
C SER A 156 3.50 3.43 8.33
N GLY A 157 2.85 4.42 7.69
CA GLY A 157 2.84 4.57 6.23
C GLY A 157 4.25 4.81 5.68
N LEU A 158 5.01 5.70 6.31
CA LEU A 158 6.39 6.01 5.93
C LEU A 158 7.29 4.77 6.06
N LEU A 159 7.16 4.03 7.16
CA LEU A 159 7.99 2.83 7.40
C LEU A 159 7.61 1.65 6.50
N THR A 160 6.36 1.56 6.07
CA THR A 160 5.88 0.45 5.23
C THR A 160 6.03 0.71 3.74
N LEU A 161 6.16 1.96 3.29
CA LEU A 161 6.24 2.28 1.86
C LEU A 161 7.46 1.62 1.16
N PRO A 162 8.68 1.63 1.72
CA PRO A 162 9.82 0.92 1.11
C PRO A 162 9.54 -0.59 0.97
N ILE A 163 8.91 -1.20 1.97
CA ILE A 163 8.50 -2.61 1.95
C ILE A 163 7.44 -2.85 0.87
N ALA A 164 6.46 -1.96 0.73
CA ALA A 164 5.40 -2.04 -0.27
C ALA A 164 5.95 -1.97 -1.69
N CYS A 165 6.88 -1.05 -1.96
CA CYS A 165 7.54 -0.90 -3.26
C CYS A 165 8.45 -2.09 -3.60
N TRP A 166 9.17 -2.64 -2.63
CA TRP A 166 9.88 -3.91 -2.80
C TRP A 166 8.92 -5.07 -3.12
N ALA A 167 7.82 -5.18 -2.38
CA ALA A 167 6.80 -6.20 -2.58
C ALA A 167 6.15 -6.07 -3.96
N PHE A 168 5.87 -4.86 -4.44
CA PHE A 168 5.41 -4.60 -5.80
C PHE A 168 6.38 -5.17 -6.84
N GLY A 169 7.68 -4.92 -6.70
CA GLY A 169 8.70 -5.46 -7.60
C GLY A 169 8.72 -6.98 -7.61
N ARG A 170 8.63 -7.61 -6.43
CA ARG A 170 8.57 -9.08 -6.29
C ARG A 170 7.30 -9.67 -6.88
N LEU A 171 6.15 -9.06 -6.63
CA LEU A 171 4.84 -9.51 -7.13
C LEU A 171 4.76 -9.40 -8.65
N THR A 172 5.34 -8.35 -9.23
CA THR A 172 5.40 -8.12 -10.69
C THR A 172 6.59 -8.81 -11.37
N ARG A 173 7.37 -9.62 -10.62
CA ARG A 173 8.47 -10.45 -11.10
C ARG A 173 9.61 -9.65 -11.76
N LEU A 174 9.91 -8.48 -11.22
CA LEU A 174 11.09 -7.71 -11.63
C LEU A 174 12.37 -8.43 -11.15
N PRO A 175 13.41 -8.54 -11.99
CA PRO A 175 14.61 -9.28 -11.67
C PRO A 175 15.44 -8.58 -10.58
N PHE A 176 16.32 -9.31 -9.90
CA PHE A 176 17.30 -8.68 -9.00
C PHE A 176 18.31 -7.82 -9.81
N PRO A 177 18.69 -6.61 -9.38
CA PRO A 177 18.40 -5.97 -8.09
C PRO A 177 17.21 -4.98 -8.11
N VAL A 178 16.32 -5.04 -9.11
CA VAL A 178 15.24 -4.07 -9.26
C VAL A 178 14.35 -3.98 -8.02
N SER A 179 13.89 -5.13 -7.49
CA SER A 179 12.99 -5.14 -6.33
C SER A 179 13.54 -4.42 -5.09
N PRO A 180 14.76 -4.72 -4.58
CA PRO A 180 15.32 -3.94 -3.47
C PRO A 180 15.60 -2.48 -3.82
N LEU A 181 15.97 -2.16 -5.06
CA LEU A 181 16.15 -0.75 -5.46
C LEU A 181 14.85 0.04 -5.54
N LEU A 182 13.69 -0.61 -5.74
CA LEU A 182 12.39 0.07 -5.57
C LEU A 182 12.16 0.55 -4.12
N ALA A 183 12.71 -0.15 -3.11
CA ALA A 183 12.67 0.35 -1.74
C ALA A 183 13.55 1.59 -1.57
N VAL A 184 14.73 1.63 -2.20
CA VAL A 184 15.59 2.82 -2.24
C VAL A 184 14.89 3.99 -2.92
N GLY A 185 14.25 3.77 -4.07
CA GLY A 185 13.46 4.79 -4.77
C GLY A 185 12.30 5.32 -3.92
N ALA A 186 11.59 4.43 -3.21
CA ALA A 186 10.55 4.83 -2.27
C ALA A 186 11.12 5.69 -1.13
N THR A 187 12.27 5.32 -0.56
CA THR A 187 12.97 6.12 0.45
C THR A 187 13.33 7.50 -0.10
N ALA A 188 13.91 7.59 -1.30
CA ALA A 188 14.21 8.88 -1.92
C ALA A 188 12.95 9.75 -2.10
N PHE A 189 11.81 9.16 -2.48
CA PHE A 189 10.51 9.83 -2.52
C PHE A 189 10.05 10.32 -1.15
N LEU A 190 10.22 9.53 -0.09
CA LEU A 190 9.85 9.94 1.28
C LEU A 190 10.59 11.21 1.72
N PHE A 191 11.84 11.35 1.30
CA PHE A 191 12.70 12.51 1.59
C PHE A 191 12.59 13.65 0.57
N ASP A 192 11.67 13.57 -0.41
CA ASP A 192 11.43 14.66 -1.34
C ASP A 192 10.83 15.86 -0.59
N ARG A 193 11.55 16.99 -0.56
CA ARG A 193 11.16 18.21 0.15
C ARG A 193 10.55 19.28 -0.75
N SER A 194 10.22 18.92 -1.99
CA SER A 194 9.65 19.86 -2.96
C SER A 194 8.15 20.08 -2.81
N PHE A 195 7.50 19.33 -1.91
CA PHE A 195 6.09 19.48 -1.59
C PHE A 195 5.80 19.10 -0.14
N SER A 196 4.80 19.75 0.44
CA SER A 196 4.15 19.36 1.69
C SER A 196 2.65 19.31 1.43
N ILE A 197 1.86 18.81 2.39
CA ILE A 197 0.39 18.74 2.35
C ILE A 197 -0.23 18.04 1.13
N TYR A 198 0.54 17.49 0.18
CA TYR A 198 -0.01 16.78 -0.98
C TYR A 198 -0.24 15.31 -0.67
N GLY A 199 0.61 14.73 0.18
CA GLY A 199 0.50 13.36 0.68
C GLY A 199 1.72 12.48 0.39
N GLY A 200 1.96 11.45 1.21
CA GLY A 200 2.87 10.34 0.91
C GLY A 200 4.33 10.53 1.33
N ASN A 201 4.90 11.74 1.25
CA ASN A 201 6.26 12.03 1.73
C ASN A 201 6.28 12.40 3.22
N ILE A 202 7.48 12.55 3.79
CA ILE A 202 7.66 12.91 5.21
C ILE A 202 7.02 14.28 5.53
N PRO A 203 7.32 15.39 4.81
CA PRO A 203 6.68 16.68 5.09
C PRO A 203 5.16 16.65 5.07
N SER A 204 4.54 15.99 4.09
CA SER A 204 3.07 15.89 4.04
C SER A 204 2.53 15.04 5.19
N THR A 205 3.19 13.92 5.50
CA THR A 205 2.77 13.05 6.60
C THR A 205 2.77 13.79 7.92
N LEU A 206 3.86 14.53 8.21
CA LEU A 206 3.98 15.32 9.43
C LEU A 206 3.02 16.51 9.48
N ALA A 207 2.59 17.02 8.32
CA ALA A 207 1.55 18.05 8.24
C ALA A 207 0.13 17.54 8.54
N GLY A 208 -0.08 16.23 8.67
CA GLY A 208 -1.39 15.62 8.96
C GLY A 208 -1.81 14.52 7.98
N GLU A 209 -1.08 14.33 6.87
CA GLU A 209 -1.44 13.37 5.81
C GLU A 209 -1.00 11.93 6.08
N PHE A 210 -0.96 11.51 7.34
CA PHE A 210 -0.54 10.16 7.71
C PHE A 210 -1.48 9.07 7.18
N ALA A 211 -2.79 9.35 7.15
CA ALA A 211 -3.79 8.47 6.58
C ALA A 211 -3.54 8.21 5.08
N PHE A 212 -3.14 9.24 4.34
CA PHE A 212 -2.71 9.13 2.95
C PHE A 212 -1.52 8.21 2.81
N SER A 213 -0.47 8.39 3.62
CA SER A 213 0.76 7.60 3.54
C SER A 213 0.53 6.11 3.84
N ILE A 214 -0.32 5.80 4.82
CA ILE A 214 -0.72 4.40 5.11
C ILE A 214 -1.50 3.81 3.92
N SER A 215 -2.46 4.57 3.39
CA SER A 215 -3.26 4.16 2.23
C SER A 215 -2.39 3.91 1.00
N LEU A 216 -1.39 4.76 0.76
CA LEU A 216 -0.44 4.62 -0.35
C LEU A 216 0.36 3.31 -0.27
N SER A 217 0.82 2.91 0.93
CA SER A 217 1.48 1.61 1.11
C SER A 217 0.57 0.45 0.72
N PHE A 218 -0.70 0.45 1.15
CA PHE A 218 -1.67 -0.56 0.72
C PHE A 218 -1.92 -0.52 -0.79
N ALA A 219 -2.04 0.68 -1.38
CA ALA A 219 -2.26 0.86 -2.80
C ALA A 219 -1.14 0.24 -3.65
N ILE A 220 0.13 0.43 -3.27
CA ILE A 220 1.27 -0.13 -4.00
C ILE A 220 1.28 -1.67 -3.92
N VAL A 221 1.01 -2.26 -2.75
CA VAL A 221 0.90 -3.72 -2.61
C VAL A 221 -0.28 -4.25 -3.42
N PHE A 222 -1.43 -3.57 -3.37
CA PHE A 222 -2.61 -3.88 -4.17
C PHE A 222 -2.27 -3.89 -5.67
N LEU A 223 -1.58 -2.87 -6.19
CA LEU A 223 -1.18 -2.80 -7.59
C LEU A 223 -0.22 -3.93 -7.98
N GLY A 224 0.66 -4.36 -7.08
CA GLY A 224 1.51 -5.54 -7.29
C GLY A 224 0.69 -6.83 -7.37
N VAL A 225 -0.30 -6.97 -6.48
CA VAL A 225 -1.25 -8.09 -6.46
C VAL A 225 -2.12 -8.10 -7.72
N VAL A 226 -2.62 -6.96 -8.19
CA VAL A 226 -3.40 -6.87 -9.44
C VAL A 226 -2.57 -7.28 -10.63
N GLY A 227 -1.33 -6.78 -10.76
CA GLY A 227 -0.42 -7.18 -11.83
C GLY A 227 -0.22 -8.70 -11.90
N ARG A 228 0.01 -9.35 -10.76
CA ARG A 228 0.16 -10.81 -10.67
C ARG A 228 -1.17 -11.56 -10.84
N GLY A 229 -2.24 -11.03 -10.30
CA GLY A 229 -3.59 -11.58 -10.33
C GLY A 229 -4.14 -11.67 -11.75
N LEU A 230 -4.00 -10.61 -12.54
CA LEU A 230 -4.40 -10.61 -13.96
C LEU A 230 -3.58 -11.61 -14.79
N GLU A 231 -2.31 -11.83 -14.46
CA GLU A 231 -1.46 -12.80 -15.17
C GLU A 231 -1.80 -14.26 -14.84
N THR A 232 -2.19 -14.54 -13.58
CA THR A 232 -2.29 -15.91 -13.04
C THR A 232 -3.72 -16.34 -12.72
N GLY A 233 -4.67 -15.42 -12.64
CA GLY A 233 -6.04 -15.63 -12.15
C GLY A 233 -6.16 -15.87 -10.64
N ARG A 234 -5.04 -15.80 -9.88
CA ARG A 234 -4.96 -16.04 -8.42
C ARG A 234 -5.20 -14.75 -7.61
N GLN A 235 -5.01 -14.81 -6.28
CA GLN A 235 -5.05 -13.67 -5.35
C GLN A 235 -6.42 -12.96 -5.22
N ARG A 236 -7.50 -13.69 -5.51
CA ARG A 236 -8.88 -13.17 -5.51
C ARG A 236 -9.40 -12.70 -4.15
N VAL A 237 -8.80 -13.16 -3.06
CA VAL A 237 -9.19 -12.78 -1.69
C VAL A 237 -8.38 -11.59 -1.20
N ILE A 238 -7.05 -11.63 -1.37
CA ILE A 238 -6.18 -10.56 -0.86
C ILE A 238 -6.32 -9.25 -1.64
N ALA A 239 -6.60 -9.30 -2.94
CA ALA A 239 -6.77 -8.11 -3.77
C ALA A 239 -7.93 -7.20 -3.29
N PRO A 240 -9.19 -7.69 -3.12
CA PRO A 240 -10.27 -6.84 -2.63
C PRO A 240 -10.04 -6.37 -1.19
N ILE A 241 -9.39 -7.16 -0.33
CA ILE A 241 -9.04 -6.74 1.04
C ILE A 241 -8.08 -5.55 0.99
N LEU A 242 -7.01 -5.63 0.21
CA LEU A 242 -6.05 -4.52 0.07
C LEU A 242 -6.72 -3.26 -0.51
N LEU A 243 -7.61 -3.42 -1.50
CA LEU A 243 -8.38 -2.31 -2.05
C LEU A 243 -9.27 -1.63 -1.00
N ALA A 244 -9.96 -2.43 -0.18
CA ALA A 244 -10.78 -1.93 0.91
C ALA A 244 -9.93 -1.21 1.98
N LEU A 245 -8.78 -1.78 2.35
CA LEU A 245 -7.84 -1.15 3.29
C LEU A 245 -7.32 0.20 2.75
N THR A 246 -6.98 0.27 1.46
CA THR A 246 -6.62 1.54 0.81
C THR A 246 -7.75 2.57 0.97
N GLY A 247 -8.99 2.21 0.64
CA GLY A 247 -10.15 3.11 0.73
C GLY A 247 -10.49 3.55 2.15
N LEU A 248 -10.50 2.62 3.11
CA LEU A 248 -10.75 2.91 4.52
C LEU A 248 -9.64 3.75 5.17
N CYS A 249 -8.43 3.75 4.59
CA CYS A 249 -7.35 4.62 4.99
C CYS A 249 -7.38 6.00 4.33
N HIS A 250 -7.64 6.10 3.02
CA HIS A 250 -7.69 7.40 2.34
C HIS A 250 -8.31 7.31 0.94
N LEU A 251 -9.27 8.20 0.61
CA LEU A 251 -9.98 8.18 -0.68
C LEU A 251 -9.08 8.50 -1.89
N ILE A 252 -8.14 9.44 -1.76
CA ILE A 252 -7.26 9.85 -2.88
C ILE A 252 -6.34 8.70 -3.36
N PRO A 253 -5.53 8.02 -2.51
CA PRO A 253 -4.79 6.84 -2.94
C PRO A 253 -5.67 5.67 -3.36
N PHE A 254 -6.92 5.59 -2.90
CA PHE A 254 -7.90 4.61 -3.40
C PHE A 254 -8.28 4.87 -4.87
N LEU A 255 -8.53 6.12 -5.26
CA LEU A 255 -8.73 6.48 -6.66
C LEU A 255 -7.48 6.20 -7.51
N PHE A 256 -6.29 6.46 -6.97
CA PHE A 256 -5.03 6.08 -7.60
C PHE A 256 -4.90 4.56 -7.80
N ALA A 257 -5.26 3.76 -6.79
CA ALA A 257 -5.27 2.31 -6.87
C ALA A 257 -6.22 1.79 -7.96
N ILE A 258 -7.41 2.37 -8.08
CA ILE A 258 -8.35 2.06 -9.17
C ILE A 258 -7.74 2.41 -10.53
N GLY A 259 -7.19 3.62 -10.68
CA GLY A 259 -6.54 4.06 -11.92
C GLY A 259 -5.40 3.13 -12.34
N GLY A 260 -4.53 2.76 -11.40
CA GLY A 260 -3.48 1.77 -11.65
C GLY A 260 -4.03 0.38 -11.99
N ALA A 261 -5.11 -0.08 -11.37
CA ALA A 261 -5.71 -1.35 -11.74
C ALA A 261 -6.25 -1.35 -13.19
N ILE A 262 -6.81 -0.22 -13.64
CA ILE A 262 -7.25 -0.01 -15.03
C ILE A 262 -6.04 -0.02 -15.99
N VAL A 263 -4.95 0.67 -15.65
CA VAL A 263 -3.71 0.63 -16.45
C VAL A 263 -3.18 -0.80 -16.57
N TRP A 264 -3.17 -1.56 -15.47
CA TRP A 264 -2.79 -2.97 -15.50
C TRP A 264 -3.69 -3.80 -16.42
N LEU A 265 -5.01 -3.59 -16.36
CA LEU A 265 -5.96 -4.26 -17.24
C LEU A 265 -5.65 -3.94 -18.71
N ALA A 266 -5.45 -2.67 -19.07
CA ALA A 266 -5.13 -2.25 -20.43
C ALA A 266 -3.86 -2.94 -20.96
N ILE A 267 -2.77 -2.92 -20.17
CA ILE A 267 -1.50 -3.61 -20.51
C ILE A 267 -1.71 -5.12 -20.66
N SER A 268 -2.55 -5.70 -19.80
CA SER A 268 -2.84 -7.13 -19.79
C SER A 268 -3.62 -7.58 -21.03
N LEU A 269 -4.61 -6.78 -21.45
CA LEU A 269 -5.44 -7.02 -22.63
C LEU A 269 -4.66 -6.86 -23.93
N ALA A 270 -3.77 -5.88 -24.01
CA ALA A 270 -2.93 -5.65 -25.20
C ALA A 270 -1.98 -6.82 -25.53
N ARG A 271 -1.73 -7.74 -24.58
CA ARG A 271 -0.69 -8.78 -24.71
C ARG A 271 -1.20 -10.21 -24.72
N LYS A 272 -2.39 -10.49 -24.17
CA LYS A 272 -2.88 -11.86 -24.06
C LYS A 272 -4.38 -11.94 -24.35
N PRO A 273 -4.83 -12.94 -25.12
CA PRO A 273 -6.25 -13.22 -25.27
C PRO A 273 -6.87 -13.61 -23.91
N GLY A 274 -8.19 -13.45 -23.81
CA GLY A 274 -8.96 -13.70 -22.59
C GLY A 274 -9.51 -12.44 -21.91
N PHE A 275 -10.12 -11.56 -22.70
CA PHE A 275 -10.76 -10.32 -22.24
C PHE A 275 -11.70 -10.57 -21.05
N PHE A 276 -12.69 -11.45 -21.23
CA PHE A 276 -13.70 -11.74 -20.21
C PHE A 276 -13.11 -12.20 -18.89
N LYS A 277 -12.13 -13.12 -18.90
CA LYS A 277 -11.52 -13.64 -17.67
C LYS A 277 -10.79 -12.55 -16.86
N ARG A 278 -10.11 -11.63 -17.55
CA ARG A 278 -9.34 -10.53 -16.93
C ARG A 278 -10.25 -9.45 -16.40
N VAL A 279 -11.22 -9.03 -17.21
CA VAL A 279 -12.25 -8.06 -16.82
C VAL A 279 -13.05 -8.59 -15.64
N TRP A 280 -13.48 -9.86 -15.69
CA TRP A 280 -14.22 -10.49 -14.59
C TRP A 280 -13.39 -10.56 -13.30
N TRP A 281 -12.11 -10.95 -13.38
CA TRP A 281 -11.23 -10.98 -12.22
C TRP A 281 -11.12 -9.60 -11.56
N LEU A 282 -10.95 -8.54 -12.36
CA LEU A 282 -10.84 -7.19 -11.82
C LEU A 282 -12.20 -6.66 -11.32
N ALA A 283 -13.29 -6.96 -12.02
CA ALA A 283 -14.64 -6.58 -11.62
C ALA A 283 -15.01 -7.20 -10.26
N CYS A 284 -14.77 -8.51 -10.06
CA CYS A 284 -14.99 -9.15 -8.76
C CYS A 284 -14.12 -8.50 -7.67
N THR A 285 -12.86 -8.20 -7.97
CA THR A 285 -11.96 -7.50 -7.03
C THR A 285 -12.51 -6.13 -6.64
N GLY A 286 -12.97 -5.35 -7.61
CA GLY A 286 -13.56 -4.03 -7.39
C GLY A 286 -14.86 -4.10 -6.58
N VAL A 287 -15.79 -4.96 -6.99
CA VAL A 287 -17.11 -5.13 -6.32
C VAL A 287 -16.93 -5.58 -4.88
N VAL A 288 -16.12 -6.62 -4.63
CA VAL A 288 -15.88 -7.11 -3.27
C VAL A 288 -15.13 -6.07 -2.44
N GLY A 289 -14.12 -5.41 -3.01
CA GLY A 289 -13.38 -4.36 -2.29
C GLY A 289 -14.26 -3.18 -1.89
N VAL A 290 -15.13 -2.71 -2.79
CA VAL A 290 -16.11 -1.65 -2.50
C VAL A 290 -17.14 -2.13 -1.48
N ALA A 291 -17.63 -3.37 -1.58
CA ALA A 291 -18.58 -3.92 -0.61
C ALA A 291 -18.00 -3.96 0.82
N LEU A 292 -16.73 -4.34 0.98
CA LEU A 292 -16.05 -4.41 2.28
C LEU A 292 -15.94 -3.05 3.00
N MET A 293 -15.94 -1.95 2.25
CA MET A 293 -15.89 -0.59 2.80
C MET A 293 -17.19 0.20 2.59
N GLY A 294 -18.24 -0.44 2.03
CA GLY A 294 -19.47 0.23 1.61
C GLY A 294 -20.22 0.87 2.78
N TRP A 295 -20.11 0.27 3.97
CA TRP A 295 -20.68 0.80 5.22
C TRP A 295 -20.14 2.19 5.58
N TRP A 296 -18.93 2.56 5.11
CA TRP A 296 -18.36 3.90 5.27
C TRP A 296 -18.50 4.73 3.99
N LEU A 297 -18.16 4.14 2.83
CA LEU A 297 -18.08 4.86 1.57
C LEU A 297 -19.44 5.42 1.13
N PHE A 298 -20.53 4.64 1.24
CA PHE A 298 -21.83 5.10 0.79
C PHE A 298 -22.40 6.22 1.67
N PRO A 299 -22.40 6.14 3.02
CA PRO A 299 -22.79 7.26 3.86
C PRO A 299 -21.92 8.51 3.65
N PHE A 300 -20.60 8.34 3.47
CA PHE A 300 -19.69 9.44 3.15
C PHE A 300 -20.13 10.14 1.84
N TYR A 301 -20.34 9.37 0.77
CA TYR A 301 -20.71 9.91 -0.54
C TYR A 301 -22.07 10.62 -0.51
N LEU A 302 -23.09 9.98 0.07
CA LEU A 302 -24.44 10.53 0.18
C LEU A 302 -24.50 11.82 1.00
N ARG A 303 -23.56 12.00 1.95
CA ARG A 303 -23.46 13.21 2.78
C ARG A 303 -22.39 14.18 2.30
N SER A 304 -21.72 13.91 1.19
CA SER A 304 -20.59 14.70 0.71
C SER A 304 -20.94 16.17 0.43
N GLY A 305 -22.22 16.49 0.22
CA GLY A 305 -22.74 17.86 0.14
C GLY A 305 -22.51 18.70 1.39
N TYR A 306 -22.38 18.09 2.57
CA TYR A 306 -22.10 18.77 3.84
C TYR A 306 -20.61 18.89 4.17
N MET A 307 -19.72 18.38 3.31
CA MET A 307 -18.28 18.54 3.52
C MET A 307 -17.88 20.00 3.32
N ASN A 308 -16.98 20.48 4.18
CA ASN A 308 -16.33 21.77 4.01
C ASN A 308 -15.57 21.82 2.67
N ASP A 309 -15.62 22.97 2.03
CA ASP A 309 -14.77 23.31 0.90
C ASP A 309 -13.60 24.14 1.42
N MET A 310 -12.37 23.64 1.22
CA MET A 310 -11.15 24.34 1.64
C MET A 310 -10.83 25.53 0.72
N GLY A 311 -11.52 25.68 -0.41
CA GLY A 311 -11.32 26.79 -1.34
C GLY A 311 -10.00 26.71 -2.11
N TRP A 312 -9.37 25.52 -2.17
CA TRP A 312 -8.10 25.35 -2.90
C TRP A 312 -8.28 25.56 -4.40
N GLU A 313 -7.53 26.52 -4.93
CA GLU A 313 -7.52 26.79 -6.37
C GLU A 313 -6.72 25.76 -7.14
N LYS A 314 -7.16 25.49 -8.37
CA LYS A 314 -6.45 24.60 -9.28
C LYS A 314 -5.05 25.14 -9.57
N ARG A 315 -4.02 24.33 -9.35
CA ARG A 315 -2.64 24.67 -9.77
C ARG A 315 -2.52 24.59 -11.28
N THR A 316 -2.00 25.64 -11.90
CA THR A 316 -1.87 25.78 -13.37
C THR A 316 -0.43 25.90 -13.87
N ASN A 317 0.55 26.01 -12.96
CA ASN A 317 1.99 26.00 -13.26
C ASN A 317 2.48 24.57 -13.58
N TYR A 318 1.86 23.94 -14.58
CA TYR A 318 2.03 22.51 -14.87
C TYR A 318 3.48 22.14 -15.20
N SER A 319 4.14 22.92 -16.07
CA SER A 319 5.52 22.67 -16.46
C SER A 319 6.47 22.73 -15.27
N ASP A 320 6.24 23.69 -14.37
CA ASP A 320 7.06 23.86 -13.18
C ASP A 320 6.89 22.67 -12.24
N LEU A 321 5.65 22.35 -11.86
CA LEU A 321 5.35 21.25 -10.93
C LEU A 321 5.72 19.87 -11.48
N LEU A 322 5.59 19.64 -12.79
CA LEU A 322 5.91 18.34 -13.37
C LEU A 322 7.41 18.15 -13.65
N PHE A 323 8.14 19.22 -13.99
CA PHE A 323 9.48 19.08 -14.58
C PHE A 323 10.59 19.96 -14.01
N GLN A 324 10.28 21.12 -13.43
CA GLN A 324 11.30 22.14 -13.12
C GLN A 324 11.48 22.37 -11.62
N ARG A 325 10.39 22.51 -10.87
CA ARG A 325 10.37 22.86 -9.44
C ARG A 325 11.19 24.12 -9.13
N SER A 326 11.04 25.13 -9.98
CA SER A 326 11.72 26.43 -9.87
C SER A 326 10.90 27.46 -9.08
N THR A 327 9.57 27.32 -9.06
CA THR A 327 8.65 28.24 -8.37
C THR A 327 7.94 27.54 -7.21
N LEU A 328 8.71 26.93 -6.32
CA LEU A 328 8.20 26.30 -5.11
C LEU A 328 7.87 27.34 -4.04
N ASP A 329 6.97 27.00 -3.12
CA ASP A 329 6.76 27.80 -1.92
C ASP A 329 8.09 27.98 -1.16
N PRO A 330 8.34 29.13 -0.50
CA PRO A 330 9.66 29.43 0.10
C PRO A 330 10.18 28.42 1.13
N GLN A 331 9.28 27.61 1.72
CA GLN A 331 9.62 26.57 2.69
C GLN A 331 10.00 25.23 2.04
N LEU A 332 9.81 25.11 0.72
CA LEU A 332 10.02 23.89 -0.06
C LEU A 332 11.30 24.02 -0.89
N VAL A 333 11.95 22.88 -1.13
CA VAL A 333 13.22 22.84 -1.84
C VAL A 333 13.20 21.71 -2.86
N ASN A 334 13.72 21.96 -4.07
CA ASN A 334 13.90 20.93 -5.10
C ASN A 334 15.02 19.95 -4.70
N SER A 335 14.72 19.09 -3.73
CA SER A 335 15.67 18.17 -3.11
C SER A 335 14.99 16.82 -2.86
N PRO A 336 15.45 15.74 -3.51
CA PRO A 336 16.48 15.74 -4.55
C PRO A 336 16.00 16.45 -5.84
N PRO A 337 16.91 16.98 -6.68
CA PRO A 337 16.51 17.68 -7.90
C PRO A 337 15.73 16.78 -8.86
N ILE A 338 14.51 17.17 -9.22
CA ILE A 338 13.63 16.38 -10.10
C ILE A 338 14.27 16.07 -11.47
N GLN A 339 15.17 16.94 -11.94
CA GLN A 339 15.87 16.78 -13.22
C GLN A 339 16.64 15.45 -13.28
N TRP A 340 17.36 15.11 -12.21
CA TRP A 340 18.07 13.82 -12.13
C TRP A 340 17.10 12.64 -12.06
N VAL A 341 16.01 12.80 -11.31
CA VAL A 341 14.96 11.78 -11.21
C VAL A 341 14.33 11.53 -12.59
N LEU A 342 14.08 12.58 -13.38
CA LEU A 342 13.53 12.47 -14.73
C LEU A 342 14.47 11.76 -15.69
N VAL A 343 15.78 12.10 -15.68
CA VAL A 343 16.78 11.43 -16.51
C VAL A 343 16.85 9.93 -16.19
N LEU A 344 16.92 9.59 -14.90
CA LEU A 344 16.95 8.19 -14.46
C LEU A 344 15.62 7.47 -14.73
N ALA A 345 14.48 8.16 -14.59
CA ALA A 345 13.17 7.60 -14.90
C ALA A 345 13.01 7.33 -16.40
N LEU A 346 13.52 8.22 -17.26
CA LEU A 346 13.58 8.01 -18.70
C LEU A 346 14.45 6.80 -19.05
N LEU A 347 15.62 6.67 -18.42
CA LEU A 347 16.44 5.47 -18.53
C LEU A 347 15.64 4.22 -18.09
N GLY A 348 14.94 4.29 -16.96
CA GLY A 348 14.06 3.23 -16.48
C GLY A 348 12.98 2.82 -17.47
N LEU A 349 12.33 3.79 -18.13
CA LEU A 349 11.35 3.55 -19.18
C LEU A 349 11.98 2.86 -20.39
N VAL A 350 13.08 3.42 -20.93
CA VAL A 350 13.78 2.86 -22.10
C VAL A 350 14.23 1.43 -21.83
N MET A 351 14.85 1.19 -20.68
CA MET A 351 15.30 -0.15 -20.28
C MET A 351 14.14 -1.11 -20.04
N SER A 352 13.01 -0.61 -19.53
CA SER A 352 11.81 -1.41 -19.34
C SER A 352 11.19 -1.84 -20.67
N ILE A 353 11.23 -0.99 -21.70
CA ILE A 353 10.81 -1.35 -23.05
C ILE A 353 11.79 -2.36 -23.65
N ALA A 354 13.10 -2.06 -23.63
CA ALA A 354 14.15 -2.90 -24.20
C ALA A 354 14.15 -4.32 -23.61
N TRP A 355 14.05 -4.43 -22.28
CA TRP A 355 14.04 -5.71 -21.56
C TRP A 355 12.64 -6.25 -21.26
N LYS A 356 11.60 -5.68 -21.88
CA LYS A 356 10.20 -6.10 -21.78
C LYS A 356 9.69 -6.18 -20.33
N ARG A 357 10.18 -5.30 -19.44
CA ARG A 357 9.79 -5.20 -18.02
C ARG A 357 8.39 -4.61 -17.88
N ARG A 358 7.42 -5.48 -17.60
CA ARG A 358 6.00 -5.10 -17.43
C ARG A 358 5.80 -4.06 -16.33
N GLY A 359 6.44 -4.26 -15.17
CA GLY A 359 6.32 -3.36 -14.04
C GLY A 359 6.78 -1.94 -14.37
N GLY A 360 7.87 -1.78 -15.12
CA GLY A 360 8.36 -0.46 -15.51
C GLY A 360 7.49 0.21 -16.58
N VAL A 361 7.03 -0.53 -17.59
CA VAL A 361 6.04 0.02 -18.56
C VAL A 361 4.76 0.46 -17.84
N PHE A 362 4.28 -0.34 -16.88
CA PHE A 362 3.15 0.02 -16.03
C PHE A 362 3.37 1.33 -15.29
N LEU A 363 4.51 1.48 -14.60
CA LEU A 363 4.83 2.71 -13.86
C LEU A 363 4.90 3.94 -14.78
N ALA A 364 5.42 3.79 -15.99
CA ALA A 364 5.48 4.91 -16.96
C ALA A 364 4.10 5.31 -17.48
N VAL A 365 3.24 4.36 -17.83
CA VAL A 365 1.86 4.65 -18.24
C VAL A 365 1.06 5.24 -17.08
N LEU A 366 1.27 4.74 -15.86
CA LEU A 366 0.64 5.28 -14.67
C LEU A 366 1.09 6.72 -14.39
N ALA A 367 2.40 7.00 -14.45
CA ALA A 367 2.95 8.34 -14.32
C ALA A 367 2.33 9.30 -15.34
N GLY A 368 2.33 8.93 -16.63
CA GLY A 368 1.71 9.73 -17.68
C GLY A 368 0.21 9.96 -17.45
N SER A 369 -0.52 8.93 -17.02
CA SER A 369 -1.95 9.03 -16.71
C SER A 369 -2.23 9.99 -15.55
N VAL A 370 -1.41 9.96 -14.50
CA VAL A 370 -1.51 10.88 -13.36
C VAL A 370 -1.15 12.30 -13.78
N ALA A 371 -0.10 12.50 -14.59
CA ALA A 371 0.27 13.82 -15.09
C ALA A 371 -0.84 14.44 -15.96
N ILE A 372 -1.46 13.64 -16.83
CA ILE A 372 -2.63 14.07 -17.61
C ILE A 372 -3.77 14.42 -16.66
N ALA A 373 -4.10 13.55 -15.70
CA ALA A 373 -5.15 13.80 -14.71
C ALA A 373 -4.91 15.11 -13.94
N PHE A 374 -3.68 15.39 -13.52
CA PHE A 374 -3.29 16.64 -12.87
C PHE A 374 -3.59 17.89 -13.71
N ILE A 375 -3.39 17.82 -15.02
CA ILE A 375 -3.66 18.92 -15.97
C ILE A 375 -5.16 19.07 -16.23
N VAL A 376 -5.87 17.98 -16.48
CA VAL A 376 -7.27 18.03 -16.95
C VAL A 376 -8.29 18.10 -15.82
N LEU A 377 -7.93 17.74 -14.59
CA LEU A 377 -8.85 17.76 -13.46
C LEU A 377 -9.43 19.18 -13.29
N PRO A 378 -10.76 19.36 -13.31
CA PRO A 378 -11.37 20.66 -13.09
C PRO A 378 -11.20 21.09 -11.63
N GLN A 379 -11.34 22.39 -11.37
CA GLN A 379 -11.40 22.88 -10.00
C GLN A 379 -12.62 22.30 -9.29
N GLY A 380 -12.43 21.88 -8.05
CA GLY A 380 -13.47 21.30 -7.20
C GLY A 380 -12.86 20.77 -5.91
N LYS A 381 -13.62 19.95 -5.18
CA LYS A 381 -13.22 19.41 -3.88
C LYS A 381 -11.92 18.59 -3.91
N LEU A 382 -11.64 17.90 -5.02
CA LEU A 382 -10.35 17.26 -5.23
C LEU A 382 -9.37 18.27 -5.81
N TRP A 383 -8.51 18.81 -4.96
CA TRP A 383 -7.43 19.68 -5.38
C TRP A 383 -6.41 18.93 -6.25
N ASN A 384 -6.13 19.43 -7.46
CA ASN A 384 -5.29 18.72 -8.42
C ASN A 384 -3.86 18.46 -7.92
N ALA A 385 -3.29 19.33 -7.08
CA ALA A 385 -1.96 19.13 -6.51
C ALA A 385 -1.83 17.81 -5.71
N ARG A 386 -2.95 17.27 -5.20
CA ARG A 386 -3.01 15.96 -4.51
C ARG A 386 -2.69 14.77 -5.43
N LEU A 387 -2.59 14.99 -6.75
CA LEU A 387 -2.16 13.97 -7.71
C LEU A 387 -0.64 13.92 -7.90
N LEU A 388 0.09 15.01 -7.59
CA LEU A 388 1.54 15.10 -7.79
C LEU A 388 2.36 14.04 -7.02
N PRO A 389 2.00 13.62 -5.79
CA PRO A 389 2.75 12.57 -5.11
C PRO A 389 2.81 11.26 -5.90
N PHE A 390 1.75 10.90 -6.62
CA PHE A 390 1.71 9.68 -7.43
C PHE A 390 2.59 9.80 -8.68
N TRP A 391 2.66 10.99 -9.28
CA TRP A 391 3.59 11.30 -10.38
C TRP A 391 5.03 11.13 -9.89
N TYR A 392 5.39 11.80 -8.80
CA TYR A 392 6.75 11.75 -8.26
C TYR A 392 7.14 10.34 -7.83
N LEU A 393 6.30 9.64 -7.06
CA LEU A 393 6.59 8.25 -6.66
C LEU A 393 6.84 7.37 -7.89
N SER A 394 5.99 7.47 -8.92
CA SER A 394 6.18 6.68 -10.14
C SER A 394 7.51 6.99 -10.83
N LEU A 395 7.94 8.25 -10.85
CA LEU A 395 9.26 8.64 -11.37
C LEU A 395 10.41 8.08 -10.53
N TYR A 396 10.35 8.15 -9.20
CA TYR A 396 11.39 7.57 -8.34
C TYR A 396 11.49 6.04 -8.51
N LEU A 397 10.36 5.36 -8.67
CA LEU A 397 10.35 3.91 -8.91
C LEU A 397 10.90 3.57 -10.32
N LEU A 398 10.60 4.39 -11.33
CA LEU A 398 11.22 4.25 -12.66
C LEU A 398 12.72 4.53 -12.62
N ALA A 399 13.17 5.55 -11.88
CA ALA A 399 14.57 5.86 -11.70
C ALA A 399 15.33 4.68 -11.07
N ALA A 400 14.75 4.07 -10.03
CA ALA A 400 15.27 2.84 -9.43
C ALA A 400 15.36 1.67 -10.43
N ILE A 401 14.36 1.50 -11.32
CA ILE A 401 14.43 0.51 -12.41
C ILE A 401 15.57 0.85 -13.38
N GLY A 402 15.76 2.12 -13.73
CA GLY A 402 16.82 2.58 -14.63
C GLY A 402 18.21 2.21 -14.10
N VAL A 403 18.49 2.52 -12.84
CA VAL A 403 19.75 2.17 -12.17
C VAL A 403 19.93 0.65 -12.12
N ALA A 404 18.89 -0.09 -11.74
CA ALA A 404 18.93 -1.54 -11.63
C ALA A 404 19.20 -2.23 -12.98
N GLU A 405 18.49 -1.84 -14.04
CA GLU A 405 18.65 -2.45 -15.36
C GLU A 405 19.95 -2.01 -16.04
N LEU A 406 20.45 -0.80 -15.77
CA LEU A 406 21.79 -0.40 -16.20
C LEU A 406 22.86 -1.32 -15.60
N GLY A 407 22.82 -1.53 -14.27
CA GLY A 407 23.75 -2.43 -13.60
C GLY A 407 23.62 -3.88 -14.09
N ARG A 408 22.40 -4.37 -14.35
CA ARG A 408 22.17 -5.68 -14.97
C ARG A 408 22.74 -5.77 -16.39
N THR A 409 22.63 -4.70 -17.18
CA THR A 409 23.17 -4.65 -18.55
C THR A 409 24.68 -4.69 -18.52
N ILE A 410 25.32 -3.92 -17.64
CA ILE A 410 26.78 -4.00 -17.40
C ILE A 410 27.17 -5.42 -16.95
N ALA A 411 26.39 -6.03 -16.05
CA ALA A 411 26.62 -7.40 -15.59
C ALA A 411 26.52 -8.44 -16.71
N SER A 412 25.59 -8.28 -17.65
CA SER A 412 25.45 -9.12 -18.85
C SER A 412 26.61 -8.92 -19.82
N LEU A 413 27.01 -7.67 -20.09
CA LEU A 413 28.14 -7.35 -20.98
C LEU A 413 29.47 -7.90 -20.47
N LEU A 414 29.64 -7.97 -19.15
CA LEU A 414 30.81 -8.58 -18.54
C LEU A 414 30.71 -10.10 -18.49
N SER A 415 29.51 -10.70 -18.56
CA SER A 415 29.35 -12.16 -18.42
C SER A 415 29.90 -12.94 -19.62
N ARG A 416 30.27 -14.20 -19.38
CA ARG A 416 30.61 -15.14 -20.48
C ARG A 416 29.36 -15.53 -21.28
N ASP A 417 28.21 -15.52 -20.62
CA ASP A 417 26.90 -15.75 -21.22
C ASP A 417 25.99 -14.55 -20.90
N PRO A 418 25.55 -13.78 -21.92
CA PRO A 418 24.70 -12.59 -21.73
C PRO A 418 23.37 -12.87 -21.01
N ASP A 419 22.84 -14.09 -21.13
CA ASP A 419 21.58 -14.51 -20.50
C ASP A 419 21.73 -14.78 -18.99
N THR A 420 22.97 -14.92 -18.51
CA THR A 420 23.32 -15.10 -17.10
C THR A 420 24.19 -13.93 -16.61
N PRO A 421 23.59 -12.78 -16.24
CA PRO A 421 24.34 -11.61 -15.78
C PRO A 421 25.27 -11.94 -14.61
N ARG A 422 26.49 -11.38 -14.61
CA ARG A 422 27.46 -11.61 -13.53
C ARG A 422 26.89 -11.20 -12.18
N ARG A 423 26.71 -12.19 -11.30
CA ARG A 423 26.08 -12.02 -9.98
C ARG A 423 26.78 -10.98 -9.12
N SER A 424 28.11 -10.97 -9.09
CA SER A 424 28.91 -10.01 -8.33
C SER A 424 28.61 -8.57 -8.73
N VAL A 425 28.45 -8.31 -10.04
CA VAL A 425 28.13 -6.98 -10.56
C VAL A 425 26.72 -6.59 -10.16
N THR A 426 25.73 -7.48 -10.28
CA THR A 426 24.35 -7.16 -9.85
C THR A 426 24.23 -6.91 -8.35
N ILE A 427 25.01 -7.62 -7.52
CA ILE A 427 25.07 -7.40 -6.07
C ILE A 427 25.75 -6.06 -5.79
N ALA A 428 26.87 -5.76 -6.45
CA ALA A 428 27.56 -4.48 -6.32
C ALA A 428 26.66 -3.31 -6.73
N THR A 429 25.89 -3.42 -7.83
CA THR A 429 24.87 -2.42 -8.21
C THR A 429 23.87 -2.19 -7.08
N ALA A 430 23.35 -3.27 -6.48
CA ALA A 430 22.37 -3.16 -5.40
C ALA A 430 22.94 -2.43 -4.18
N VAL A 431 24.17 -2.76 -3.79
CA VAL A 431 24.84 -2.17 -2.63
C VAL A 431 25.22 -0.72 -2.90
N VAL A 432 25.90 -0.44 -4.02
CA VAL A 432 26.37 0.90 -4.37
C VAL A 432 25.22 1.88 -4.58
N ALA A 433 24.09 1.44 -5.15
CA ALA A 433 22.93 2.30 -5.32
C ALA A 433 22.12 2.51 -4.03
N ALA A 434 22.30 1.65 -3.03
CA ALA A 434 21.63 1.77 -1.73
C ALA A 434 22.42 2.61 -0.71
N LEU A 435 23.74 2.71 -0.89
CA LEU A 435 24.63 3.66 -0.19
C LEU A 435 24.48 5.04 -0.81
#